data_AF-A0A1Y2A8K4-F1
#
_entry.id   AF-A0A1Y2A8K4-F1
#
_cell.length_a   1.000
_cell.length_b   1.000
_cell.length_c   1.000
_cell.angle_alpha   90.00
_cell.angle_beta   90.00
_cell.angle_gamma   90.00
#
_symmetry.space_group_name_H-M   'P 1'
#
loop_
_entity.id
_entity.type
_entity.pdbx_description
1 polymer ?
#
loop_
_entity_poly.entity_id
_entity_poly.type
_entity_poly.pdbx_seq_one_letter_code
_entity_poly.pdbx_strand_id
1 'polypeptide(L)'
;QQAQDYRRRIYQIPYRDPRSDSTIANVEQNAEFWVLQLALAMTNLDNVKDRQGSHAVRMFLPNSYDPLLVEATCREILTALVDRCKNGFRGPDLFNKAIKPGKELEADKTATCYERLKNAIRALMWNKRVYKDVLYEDWKIRLLVNHPLAYDKEKDSQKGSNDQR
;
A
#
# COMPACT_ATOMS: atom_id res chain seq x y z
N GLN A 1 -24.67 -9.20 -14.23
CA GLN A 1 -23.93 -10.02 -13.25
C GLN A 1 -22.51 -10.36 -13.72
N GLN A 2 -22.32 -11.18 -14.76
CA GLN A 2 -20.98 -11.62 -15.23
C GLN A 2 -19.94 -10.49 -15.44
N ALA A 3 -20.33 -9.36 -16.03
CA ALA A 3 -19.42 -8.22 -16.25
C ALA A 3 -18.95 -7.55 -14.93
N GLN A 4 -19.79 -7.53 -13.89
CA GLN A 4 -19.42 -7.00 -12.57
C GLN A 4 -18.44 -7.94 -11.87
N ASP A 5 -18.67 -9.25 -11.97
CA ASP A 5 -17.81 -10.27 -11.39
C ASP A 5 -16.44 -10.33 -12.08
N TYR A 6 -16.39 -10.01 -13.38
CA TYR A 6 -15.14 -9.98 -14.16
C TYR A 6 -14.10 -9.01 -13.59
N ARG A 7 -14.52 -7.84 -13.08
CA ARG A 7 -13.62 -6.87 -12.43
C ARG A 7 -13.22 -7.27 -11.01
N ARG A 8 -13.96 -8.20 -10.39
CA ARG A 8 -13.75 -8.69 -9.03
C ARG A 8 -13.02 -10.03 -8.97
N ARG A 9 -12.74 -10.64 -10.12
CA ARG A 9 -12.06 -11.93 -10.20
C ARG A 9 -10.67 -11.88 -9.56
N ILE A 10 -10.38 -12.91 -8.79
CA ILE A 10 -9.05 -13.16 -8.23
C ILE A 10 -8.19 -13.75 -9.35
N TYR A 11 -7.04 -13.14 -9.60
CA TYR A 11 -6.09 -13.63 -10.60
C TYR A 11 -5.02 -14.50 -9.96
N GLN A 12 -4.62 -14.16 -8.73
CA GLN A 12 -3.61 -14.88 -7.99
C GLN A 12 -4.09 -15.08 -6.56
N ILE A 13 -4.28 -16.33 -6.15
CA ILE A 13 -4.60 -16.67 -4.76
C ILE A 13 -3.45 -16.27 -3.81
N PRO A 14 -3.73 -16.07 -2.51
CA PRO A 14 -2.70 -15.85 -1.50
C PRO A 14 -1.66 -16.99 -1.50
N TYR A 15 -0.38 -16.64 -1.41
CA TYR A 15 0.68 -17.66 -1.28
C TYR A 15 0.71 -18.30 0.11
N ARG A 16 0.32 -17.53 1.13
CA ARG A 16 0.09 -18.02 2.48
C ARG A 16 -1.38 -18.42 2.60
N ASP A 17 -1.67 -19.62 3.12
CA ASP A 17 -3.04 -20.03 3.40
C ASP A 17 -3.65 -19.05 4.42
N PRO A 18 -4.77 -18.36 4.11
CA PRO A 18 -5.41 -17.42 5.02
C PRO A 18 -5.72 -18.03 6.39
N ARG A 19 -6.02 -19.33 6.46
CA ARG A 19 -6.32 -20.04 7.73
C ARG A 19 -5.09 -20.23 8.60
N SER A 20 -3.90 -20.16 8.01
CA SER A 20 -2.61 -20.25 8.71
C SER A 20 -2.04 -18.88 9.14
N ASP A 21 -2.74 -17.80 8.79
CA ASP A 21 -2.35 -16.43 9.14
C ASP A 21 -3.29 -15.85 10.19
N SER A 22 -3.00 -16.16 11.46
CA SER A 22 -3.76 -15.62 12.61
C SER A 22 -3.70 -14.10 12.72
N THR A 23 -2.75 -13.45 12.03
CA THR A 23 -2.62 -11.99 12.07
C THR A 23 -3.72 -11.27 11.29
N ILE A 24 -4.40 -11.95 10.35
CA ILE A 24 -5.55 -11.38 9.63
C ILE A 24 -6.63 -10.97 10.62
N ALA A 25 -7.05 -11.88 11.50
CA ALA A 25 -8.10 -11.60 12.48
C ALA A 25 -7.67 -10.50 13.48
N ASN A 26 -6.40 -10.51 13.89
CA ASN A 26 -5.88 -9.47 14.78
C ASN A 26 -5.89 -8.08 14.12
N VAL A 27 -5.52 -7.98 12.83
CA VAL A 27 -5.57 -6.72 12.08
C VAL A 27 -7.01 -6.23 11.95
N GLU A 28 -7.96 -7.10 11.63
CA GLU A 28 -9.38 -6.73 11.52
C GLU A 28 -9.97 -6.27 12.86
N GLN A 29 -9.68 -6.98 13.96
CA GLN A 29 -10.18 -6.62 15.29
C GLN A 29 -9.64 -5.29 15.80
N ASN A 30 -8.45 -4.88 15.33
CA ASN A 30 -7.80 -3.64 15.71
C ASN A 30 -7.84 -2.60 14.59
N ALA A 31 -8.87 -2.63 13.74
CA ALA A 31 -8.94 -1.80 12.54
C ALA A 31 -8.76 -0.30 12.81
N GLU A 32 -9.42 0.25 13.82
CA GLU A 32 -9.32 1.68 14.16
C GLU A 32 -7.91 2.07 14.60
N PHE A 33 -7.21 1.20 15.34
CA PHE A 33 -5.81 1.43 15.68
C PHE A 33 -4.94 1.49 14.42
N TRP A 34 -5.13 0.56 13.48
CA TRP A 34 -4.35 0.53 12.24
C TRP A 34 -4.67 1.68 11.29
N VAL A 35 -5.93 2.13 11.22
CA VAL A 35 -6.32 3.33 10.48
C VAL A 35 -5.59 4.56 11.04
N LEU A 36 -5.53 4.70 12.36
CA LEU A 36 -4.76 5.77 12.99
C LEU A 36 -3.26 5.68 12.66
N GLN A 37 -2.66 4.49 12.71
CA GLN A 37 -1.25 4.31 12.35
C GLN A 37 -0.97 4.63 10.88
N LEU A 38 -1.88 4.26 9.97
CA LEU A 38 -1.79 4.61 8.55
C LEU A 38 -1.88 6.12 8.37
N ALA A 39 -2.82 6.80 9.03
CA ALA A 39 -2.98 8.24 8.95
C ALA A 39 -1.72 8.98 9.44
N LEU A 40 -1.17 8.57 10.60
CA LEU A 40 0.07 9.11 11.15
C LEU A 40 1.26 8.91 10.19
N ALA A 41 1.39 7.74 9.59
CA ALA A 41 2.43 7.47 8.59
C ALA A 41 2.24 8.33 7.34
N MET A 42 1.00 8.45 6.88
CA MET A 42 0.63 9.24 5.72
C MET A 42 1.01 10.72 5.91
N THR A 43 0.73 11.29 7.09
CA THR A 43 1.03 12.69 7.44
C THR A 43 2.44 12.93 7.98
N ASN A 44 3.27 11.89 8.12
CA ASN A 44 4.65 12.05 8.57
C ASN A 44 5.47 12.90 7.58
N LEU A 45 6.11 13.96 8.07
CA LEU A 45 7.03 14.79 7.30
C LEU A 45 8.49 14.66 7.77
N ASP A 46 8.71 13.94 8.87
CA ASP A 46 10.04 13.77 9.45
C ASP A 46 10.81 12.67 8.72
N ASN A 47 12.06 12.96 8.35
CA ASN A 47 13.00 12.01 7.73
C ASN A 47 12.44 11.30 6.48
N VAL A 48 11.60 11.98 5.70
CA VAL A 48 11.08 11.45 4.44
C VAL A 48 12.17 11.40 3.36
N LYS A 49 12.09 10.43 2.45
CA LYS A 49 13.03 10.21 1.32
C LYS A 49 12.93 11.30 0.24
N ASP A 50 11.81 12.00 0.21
CA ASP A 50 11.47 13.02 -0.78
C ASP A 50 12.24 14.32 -0.53
N ARG A 51 12.59 15.02 -1.61
CA ARG A 51 13.27 16.31 -1.51
C ARG A 51 12.36 17.32 -0.80
N GLN A 52 12.95 18.12 0.09
CA GLN A 52 12.25 19.23 0.73
C GLN A 52 11.65 20.17 -0.32
N GLY A 53 10.39 20.57 -0.14
CA GLY A 53 9.66 21.42 -1.08
C GLY A 53 9.16 20.73 -2.35
N SER A 54 9.44 19.43 -2.55
CA SER A 54 8.86 18.67 -3.65
C SER A 54 7.33 18.73 -3.63
N HIS A 55 6.70 18.57 -4.79
CA HIS A 55 5.23 18.59 -4.89
C HIS A 55 4.59 17.56 -3.96
N ALA A 56 5.15 16.34 -3.88
CA ALA A 56 4.65 15.30 -3.00
C ALA A 56 4.68 15.73 -1.52
N VAL A 57 5.76 16.37 -1.06
CA VAL A 57 5.85 16.89 0.31
C VAL A 57 4.84 18.04 0.53
N ARG A 58 4.71 18.97 -0.42
CA ARG A 58 3.82 20.14 -0.29
C ARG A 58 2.34 19.78 -0.14
N MET A 59 1.91 18.69 -0.78
CA MET A 59 0.53 18.18 -0.64
C MET A 59 0.19 17.78 0.80
N PHE A 60 1.19 17.50 1.64
CA PHE A 60 0.99 16.95 3.00
C PHE A 60 1.52 17.86 4.10
N LEU A 61 1.75 19.14 3.77
CA LEU A 61 1.92 20.15 4.81
C LEU A 61 0.63 20.27 5.65
N PRO A 62 0.74 20.65 6.93
CA PRO A 62 -0.44 20.95 7.73
C PRO A 62 -1.39 21.90 6.99
N ASN A 63 -2.69 21.58 7.00
CA ASN A 63 -3.76 22.29 6.29
C ASN A 63 -3.77 22.20 4.75
N SER A 64 -2.86 21.43 4.13
CA SER A 64 -2.86 21.20 2.67
C SER A 64 -3.65 19.98 2.22
N TYR A 65 -4.10 19.13 3.14
CA TYR A 65 -4.85 17.91 2.87
C TYR A 65 -6.18 17.91 3.62
N ASP A 66 -7.17 17.23 3.06
CA ASP A 66 -8.45 16.97 3.71
C ASP A 66 -8.31 15.78 4.68
N PRO A 67 -8.49 15.97 6.00
CA PRO A 67 -8.38 14.88 6.98
C PRO A 67 -9.36 13.73 6.71
N LEU A 68 -10.57 14.02 6.23
CA LEU A 68 -11.57 12.98 5.93
C LEU A 68 -11.14 12.13 4.74
N LEU A 69 -10.56 12.75 3.72
CA LEU A 69 -9.98 12.04 2.58
C LEU A 69 -8.83 11.13 3.04
N VAL A 70 -7.95 11.60 3.92
CA VAL A 70 -6.86 10.78 4.48
C VAL A 70 -7.40 9.56 5.20
N GLU A 71 -8.37 9.76 6.09
CA GLU A 71 -8.97 8.66 6.83
C GLU A 71 -9.67 7.66 5.90
N ALA A 72 -10.43 8.15 4.92
CA ALA A 72 -11.08 7.31 3.91
C ALA A 72 -10.05 6.47 3.13
N THR A 73 -8.96 7.09 2.66
CA THR A 73 -7.86 6.36 2.00
C THR A 73 -7.22 5.32 2.93
N CYS A 74 -7.02 5.63 4.21
CA CYS A 74 -6.48 4.67 5.19
C CYS A 74 -7.40 3.46 5.37
N ARG A 75 -8.72 3.68 5.43
CA ARG A 75 -9.73 2.63 5.52
C ARG A 75 -9.74 1.75 4.27
N GLU A 76 -9.63 2.35 3.08
CA GLU A 76 -9.52 1.61 1.81
C GLU A 76 -8.22 0.81 1.73
N ILE A 77 -7.09 1.35 2.18
CA ILE A 77 -5.82 0.62 2.27
C ILE A 77 -5.96 -0.60 3.18
N LEU A 78 -6.52 -0.43 4.37
CA LEU A 78 -6.70 -1.54 5.32
C LEU A 78 -7.63 -2.61 4.74
N THR A 79 -8.73 -2.19 4.11
CA THR A 79 -9.72 -3.09 3.50
C THR A 79 -9.09 -3.88 2.35
N ALA A 80 -8.38 -3.21 1.44
CA ALA A 80 -7.67 -3.84 0.33
C ALA A 80 -6.55 -4.78 0.82
N LEU A 81 -5.88 -4.45 1.92
CA LEU A 81 -4.82 -5.27 2.50
C LEU A 81 -5.38 -6.58 3.09
N VAL A 82 -6.43 -6.49 3.88
CA VAL A 82 -7.10 -7.67 4.47
C VAL A 82 -7.66 -8.56 3.36
N ASP A 83 -8.35 -7.96 2.39
CA ASP A 83 -8.89 -8.67 1.23
C ASP A 83 -7.77 -9.34 0.40
N ARG A 84 -6.61 -8.68 0.23
CA ARG A 84 -5.44 -9.26 -0.42
C ARG A 84 -4.94 -10.51 0.30
N CYS A 85 -4.92 -10.49 1.64
CA CYS A 85 -4.46 -11.62 2.47
C CYS A 85 -5.48 -12.76 2.50
N LYS A 86 -6.78 -12.47 2.51
CA LYS A 86 -7.85 -13.48 2.51
C LYS A 86 -8.09 -14.12 1.15
N ASN A 87 -8.15 -13.30 0.11
CA ASN A 87 -8.73 -13.71 -1.17
C ASN A 87 -7.70 -13.74 -2.30
N GLY A 88 -6.65 -12.94 -2.22
CA GLY A 88 -5.63 -12.89 -3.26
C GLY A 88 -5.53 -11.55 -3.97
N PHE A 89 -4.72 -11.50 -5.02
CA PHE A 89 -4.56 -10.32 -5.86
C PHE A 89 -5.60 -10.29 -6.99
N ARG A 90 -6.17 -9.10 -7.23
CA ARG A 90 -7.11 -8.82 -8.32
C ARG A 90 -6.46 -7.85 -9.31
N GLY A 91 -5.92 -8.40 -10.38
CA GLY A 91 -5.34 -7.64 -11.47
C GLY A 91 -4.42 -8.51 -12.34
N PRO A 92 -3.98 -8.01 -13.50
CA PRO A 92 -3.09 -8.77 -14.38
C PRO A 92 -1.76 -9.11 -13.72
N ASP A 93 -1.23 -10.31 -13.99
CA ASP A 93 0.02 -10.81 -13.40
C ASP A 93 1.24 -9.92 -13.69
N LEU A 94 1.24 -9.23 -14.83
CA LEU A 94 2.25 -8.25 -15.23
C LEU A 94 2.50 -7.19 -14.14
N PHE A 95 1.46 -6.79 -13.41
CA PHE A 95 1.54 -5.79 -12.35
C PHE A 95 1.79 -6.41 -10.97
N ASN A 96 1.78 -7.74 -10.85
CA ASN A 96 1.92 -8.45 -9.58
C ASN A 96 3.39 -8.80 -9.30
N LYS A 97 4.11 -7.88 -8.69
CA LYS A 97 5.54 -8.08 -8.38
C LYS A 97 5.82 -9.08 -7.25
N ALA A 98 4.78 -9.50 -6.53
CA ALA A 98 4.89 -10.56 -5.54
C ALA A 98 5.02 -11.97 -6.17
N ILE A 99 4.73 -12.16 -7.46
CA ILE A 99 4.87 -13.48 -8.12
C ILE A 99 6.35 -13.88 -8.19
N LYS A 100 7.18 -12.95 -8.68
CA LYS A 100 8.63 -13.07 -8.83
C LYS A 100 9.30 -11.86 -8.16
N PRO A 101 9.34 -11.83 -6.81
CA PRO A 101 9.95 -10.74 -6.08
C PRO A 101 11.45 -10.67 -6.40
N GLY A 102 12.00 -9.46 -6.47
CA GLY A 102 13.44 -9.27 -6.56
C GLY A 102 14.13 -9.59 -5.23
N LYS A 103 15.46 -9.62 -5.24
CA LYS A 103 16.28 -9.78 -4.04
C LYS A 103 15.88 -8.74 -2.98
N GLU A 104 15.71 -9.19 -1.73
CA GLU A 104 15.29 -8.41 -0.55
C GLU A 104 13.80 -7.99 -0.54
N LEU A 105 13.02 -8.45 -1.52
CA LEU A 105 11.58 -8.16 -1.65
C LEU A 105 10.72 -9.42 -1.46
N GLU A 106 11.33 -10.55 -1.10
CA GLU A 106 10.69 -11.86 -1.04
C GLU A 106 9.50 -11.88 -0.06
N ALA A 107 9.56 -11.04 0.98
CA ALA A 107 8.46 -10.86 1.92
C ALA A 107 7.17 -10.36 1.26
N ASP A 108 7.22 -9.63 0.14
CA ASP A 108 5.99 -9.25 -0.58
C ASP A 108 5.18 -10.46 -1.05
N LYS A 109 5.82 -11.62 -1.21
CA LYS A 109 5.17 -12.88 -1.58
C LYS A 109 4.58 -13.61 -0.37
N THR A 110 5.35 -13.73 0.71
CA THR A 110 5.06 -14.68 1.80
C THR A 110 4.69 -14.04 3.14
N ALA A 111 4.78 -12.71 3.26
CA ALA A 111 4.46 -11.99 4.47
C ALA A 111 3.05 -12.30 4.98
N THR A 112 2.95 -12.39 6.30
CA THR A 112 1.68 -12.33 7.03
C THR A 112 0.97 -11.00 6.78
N CYS A 113 -0.33 -10.95 7.09
CA CYS A 113 -1.13 -9.74 7.03
C CYS A 113 -0.50 -8.60 7.83
N TYR A 114 -0.04 -8.90 9.05
CA TYR A 114 0.62 -7.91 9.90
C TYR A 114 1.95 -7.41 9.33
N GLU A 115 2.82 -8.30 8.83
CA GLU A 115 4.09 -7.89 8.21
C GLU A 115 3.87 -7.03 6.97
N ARG A 116 2.91 -7.42 6.13
CA ARG A 116 2.49 -6.66 4.94
C ARG A 116 1.97 -5.28 5.31
N LEU A 117 1.17 -5.18 6.36
CA LEU A 117 0.67 -3.90 6.88
C LEU A 117 1.81 -3.01 7.36
N LYS A 118 2.75 -3.55 8.14
CA LYS A 118 3.94 -2.79 8.56
C LYS A 118 4.77 -2.30 7.38
N ASN A 119 4.93 -3.13 6.34
CA ASN A 119 5.66 -2.73 5.14
C ASN A 119 4.94 -1.61 4.39
N ALA A 120 3.61 -1.67 4.27
CA ALA A 120 2.80 -0.60 3.67
C ALA A 120 2.88 0.70 4.48
N ILE A 121 2.74 0.62 5.80
CA ILE A 121 2.91 1.76 6.72
C ILE A 121 4.30 2.38 6.53
N ARG A 122 5.37 1.58 6.49
CA ARG A 122 6.74 2.09 6.28
C ARG A 122 6.89 2.82 4.94
N ALA A 123 6.33 2.25 3.87
CA ALA A 123 6.35 2.88 2.54
C ALA A 123 5.64 4.24 2.55
N LEU A 124 4.45 4.33 3.18
CA LEU A 124 3.70 5.58 3.34
C LEU A 124 4.43 6.58 4.24
N MET A 125 5.06 6.10 5.31
CA MET A 125 5.75 6.91 6.29
C MET A 125 6.92 7.67 5.68
N TRP A 126 7.75 6.99 4.88
CA TRP A 126 9.01 7.55 4.42
C TRP A 126 8.97 8.05 2.98
N ASN A 127 7.99 7.68 2.17
CA ASN A 127 7.94 8.03 0.75
C ASN A 127 6.61 8.70 0.38
N LYS A 128 6.58 10.03 0.37
CA LYS A 128 5.37 10.82 0.08
C LYS A 128 4.89 10.66 -1.37
N ARG A 129 5.74 10.16 -2.28
CA ARG A 129 5.29 9.74 -3.61
C ARG A 129 4.40 8.49 -3.56
N VAL A 130 4.62 7.59 -2.60
CA VAL A 130 3.72 6.44 -2.38
C VAL A 130 2.36 6.93 -1.93
N TYR A 131 2.33 7.84 -0.95
CA TYR A 131 1.10 8.51 -0.54
C TYR A 131 0.40 9.12 -1.75
N LYS A 132 1.09 9.98 -2.51
CA LYS A 132 0.48 10.74 -3.62
C LYS A 132 -0.25 9.83 -4.59
N ASP A 133 0.34 8.68 -4.92
CA ASP A 133 -0.25 7.69 -5.81
C ASP A 133 -1.55 7.10 -5.25
N VAL A 134 -1.64 6.87 -3.94
CA VAL A 134 -2.79 6.16 -3.34
C VAL A 134 -3.94 7.07 -2.92
N LEU A 135 -3.72 8.39 -2.81
CA LEU A 135 -4.76 9.32 -2.34
C LEU A 135 -5.99 9.35 -3.25
N TYR A 136 -5.81 9.16 -4.56
CA TYR A 136 -6.89 9.30 -5.55
C TYR A 136 -7.03 8.10 -6.49
N GLU A 137 -6.17 7.09 -6.39
CA GLU A 137 -6.17 5.93 -7.30
C GLU A 137 -6.25 4.60 -6.55
N ASP A 138 -7.44 4.01 -6.45
CA ASP A 138 -7.67 2.70 -5.80
C ASP A 138 -6.80 1.58 -6.38
N TRP A 139 -6.48 1.67 -7.67
CA TRP A 139 -5.58 0.73 -8.31
C TRP A 139 -4.19 0.75 -7.67
N LYS A 140 -3.69 1.94 -7.30
CA LYS A 140 -2.41 2.09 -6.61
C LYS A 140 -2.47 1.56 -5.19
N ILE A 141 -3.60 1.69 -4.50
CA ILE A 141 -3.82 1.03 -3.20
C ILE A 141 -3.64 -0.49 -3.34
N ARG A 142 -4.27 -1.10 -4.35
CA ARG A 142 -4.17 -2.55 -4.59
C ARG A 142 -2.74 -3.01 -4.87
N LEU A 143 -1.97 -2.22 -5.62
CA LEU A 143 -0.57 -2.51 -5.89
C LEU A 143 0.28 -2.37 -4.62
N LEU A 144 0.11 -1.27 -3.88
CA LEU A 144 0.81 -1.00 -2.63
C LEU A 144 0.63 -2.16 -1.64
N VAL A 145 -0.60 -2.59 -1.38
CA VAL A 145 -0.85 -3.67 -0.40
C VAL A 145 -0.41 -5.04 -0.94
N ASN A 146 -0.38 -5.25 -2.25
CA ASN A 146 0.07 -6.51 -2.85
C ASN A 146 1.60 -6.70 -2.81
N HIS A 147 2.38 -5.63 -2.94
CA HIS A 147 3.85 -5.70 -2.92
C HIS A 147 4.47 -4.40 -2.37
N PRO A 148 4.28 -4.09 -1.09
CA PRO A 148 4.68 -2.80 -0.52
C PRO A 148 6.18 -2.52 -0.64
N LEU A 149 7.04 -3.54 -0.54
CA LEU A 149 8.49 -3.35 -0.65
C LEU A 149 8.90 -3.03 -2.09
N ALA A 150 8.40 -3.78 -3.07
CA ALA A 150 8.66 -3.52 -4.48
C ALA A 150 8.10 -2.16 -4.90
N TYR A 151 6.90 -1.81 -4.41
CA TYR A 151 6.23 -0.55 -4.71
C TYR A 151 7.06 0.66 -4.23
N ASP A 152 7.58 0.61 -2.99
CA ASP A 152 8.47 1.64 -2.44
C ASP A 152 9.79 1.73 -3.23
N LYS A 153 10.41 0.59 -3.54
CA LYS A 153 11.68 0.54 -4.31
C LYS A 153 11.56 1.12 -5.72
N GLU A 154 10.42 0.91 -6.38
CA GLU A 154 10.14 1.54 -7.68
C GLU A 154 10.09 3.05 -7.59
N LYS A 155 9.47 3.58 -6.53
CA LYS A 155 9.42 5.02 -6.32
C LYS A 155 10.81 5.58 -6.08
N ASP A 156 11.67 4.86 -5.37
CA ASP A 156 13.07 5.25 -5.23
C ASP A 156 13.80 5.29 -6.59
N SER A 157 13.56 4.31 -7.45
CA SER A 157 14.16 4.24 -8.80
C SER A 157 13.66 5.36 -9.73
N GLN A 158 12.41 5.80 -9.56
CA GLN A 158 11.82 6.90 -10.34
C GLN A 158 12.32 8.30 -9.93
N LYS A 159 13.05 8.42 -8.81
CA LYS A 159 13.59 9.71 -8.32
C LYS A 159 14.47 10.40 -9.36
N GLY A 160 15.36 9.64 -10.01
CA GLY A 160 16.29 10.18 -11.01
C GLY A 160 15.64 10.64 -12.32
N SER A 161 14.45 10.11 -12.66
CA SER A 161 13.78 10.42 -13.93
C SER A 161 12.86 11.65 -13.87
N ASN A 162 12.32 11.99 -12.70
CA ASN A 162 11.34 13.07 -12.55
C ASN A 162 11.97 14.40 -12.11
N ASP A 163 13.19 14.40 -11.57
CA ASP A 163 13.93 15.63 -11.19
C ASP A 163 14.75 16.23 -12.36
N GLN A 164 14.68 15.64 -13.56
CA GLN A 164 15.39 16.09 -14.77
C GLN A 164 14.53 16.93 -15.75
N ARG A 165 13.38 17.45 -15.31
CA ARG A 165 12.51 18.30 -16.15
C ARG A 165 12.16 19.61 -15.47
#